data_AF-A0A8H5Y1M0-F1
#
_entry.id   AF-A0A8H5Y1M0-F1
#
_cell.length_a   1.000
_cell.length_b   1.000
_cell.length_c   1.000
_cell.angle_alpha   90.00
_cell.angle_beta   90.00
_cell.angle_gamma   90.00
#
_symmetry.space_group_name_H-M   'P 1'
#
loop_
_entity.id
_entity.type
_entity.pdbx_description
1 polymer ?
#
loop_
_entity_poly.entity_id
_entity_poly.type
_entity_poly.pdbx_seq_one_letter_code
_entity_poly.pdbx_strand_id
1 'polypeptide(L)'
;MSSPSKAPQRSDMILAMNDPYMQQIIDGTKTYEFRKYNMTGIKRIWFYRTAPHSAITHICPVNGAVARNSGDAPLPEDGLGNKEYNEKDADYEGYDFAYRINAVYEIQAEGGRGITWAMMRDEHGMKIAPRGRVRAPESMIEQYRLEDQKKIL
;
A
#
# COMPACT_ATOMS: atom_id res chain seq x y z
N MET A 1 -25.50 19.65 15.58
CA MET A 1 -24.26 19.53 16.38
C MET A 1 -23.21 18.94 15.47
N SER A 2 -22.25 19.74 15.01
CA SER A 2 -21.18 19.23 14.14
C SER A 2 -20.18 18.47 14.99
N SER A 3 -20.02 17.18 14.72
CA SER A 3 -18.96 16.36 15.31
C SER A 3 -17.60 17.03 15.08
N PRO A 4 -16.67 16.99 16.06
CA PRO A 4 -15.34 17.56 15.86
C PRO A 4 -14.69 16.83 14.68
N SER A 5 -14.19 17.59 13.71
CA SER A 5 -13.47 17.03 12.57
C SER A 5 -12.30 16.21 13.09
N LYS A 6 -12.40 14.89 12.95
CA LYS A 6 -11.30 13.98 13.19
C LYS A 6 -10.19 14.45 12.25
N ALA A 7 -9.00 14.74 12.77
CA ALA A 7 -7.85 14.98 11.90
C ALA A 7 -7.77 13.80 10.92
N PRO A 8 -7.63 14.04 9.60
CA PRO A 8 -7.72 12.98 8.60
C PRO A 8 -6.75 11.88 8.97
N GLN A 9 -7.27 10.68 9.23
CA GLN A 9 -6.46 9.57 9.69
C GLN A 9 -5.47 9.22 8.58
N ARG A 10 -4.17 9.36 8.85
CA ARG A 10 -3.08 8.99 7.92
C ARG A 10 -2.91 7.46 7.85
N SER A 11 -4.00 6.72 8.00
CA SER A 11 -4.04 5.26 8.08
C SER A 11 -4.00 4.59 6.70
N ASP A 12 -4.32 5.34 5.64
CA ASP A 12 -4.54 4.79 4.31
C ASP A 12 -3.75 5.57 3.27
N MET A 13 -2.79 4.89 2.65
CA MET A 13 -1.93 5.48 1.63
C MET A 13 -2.04 4.72 0.32
N ILE A 14 -2.20 5.45 -0.77
CA ILE A 14 -2.10 4.94 -2.13
C ILE A 14 -0.63 4.99 -2.55
N LEU A 15 -0.13 3.87 -3.06
CA LEU A 15 1.21 3.72 -3.60
C LEU A 15 1.14 3.21 -5.03
N ALA A 16 1.84 3.89 -5.94
CA ALA A 16 2.03 3.39 -7.30
C ALA A 16 2.96 2.16 -7.30
N MET A 17 2.58 1.14 -8.06
CA MET A 17 3.29 -0.13 -8.19
C MET A 17 3.19 -0.62 -9.64
N ASN A 18 4.28 -1.17 -10.18
CA ASN A 18 4.25 -1.83 -11.49
C ASN A 18 3.80 -3.30 -11.34
N ASP A 19 3.55 -3.96 -12.46
CA ASP A 19 2.94 -5.28 -12.45
C ASP A 19 3.80 -6.38 -11.82
N PRO A 20 5.10 -6.51 -12.17
CA PRO A 20 5.93 -7.56 -11.60
C PRO A 20 6.03 -7.50 -10.07
N TYR A 21 6.17 -6.31 -9.49
CA TYR A 21 6.23 -6.18 -8.02
C TYR A 21 4.87 -6.42 -7.35
N MET A 22 3.77 -6.04 -8.00
CA MET A 22 2.44 -6.33 -7.48
C MET A 22 2.19 -7.85 -7.48
N GLN A 23 2.61 -8.56 -8.52
CA GLN A 23 2.46 -10.02 -8.59
C GLN A 23 3.21 -10.73 -7.45
N GLN A 24 4.40 -10.25 -7.09
CA GLN A 24 5.14 -10.80 -5.94
C GLN A 24 4.36 -10.65 -4.61
N ILE A 25 3.61 -9.56 -4.45
CA ILE A 25 2.75 -9.35 -3.27
C ILE A 25 1.54 -10.30 -3.32
N ILE A 26 0.91 -10.44 -4.48
CA ILE A 26 -0.24 -11.34 -4.69
C ILE A 26 0.14 -12.79 -4.41
N ASP A 27 1.30 -13.22 -4.91
CA ASP A 27 1.83 -14.57 -4.72
C ASP A 27 2.35 -14.82 -3.29
N GLY A 28 2.38 -13.78 -2.44
CA GLY A 28 2.91 -13.85 -1.08
C GLY A 28 4.43 -13.98 -1.00
N THR A 29 5.14 -13.88 -2.13
CA THR A 29 6.61 -13.98 -2.17
C THR A 29 7.28 -12.70 -1.66
N LYS A 30 6.63 -11.53 -1.82
CA LYS A 30 7.05 -10.27 -1.20
C LYS A 30 6.23 -10.02 0.06
N THR A 31 6.85 -10.22 1.23
CA THR A 31 6.18 -10.11 2.54
C THR A 31 6.28 -8.71 3.17
N TYR A 32 7.19 -7.85 2.67
CA TYR A 32 7.35 -6.46 3.11
C TYR A 32 7.35 -5.48 1.94
N GLU A 33 6.74 -4.32 2.16
CA GLU A 33 6.89 -3.14 1.32
C GLU A 33 7.99 -2.23 1.88
N PHE A 34 9.01 -1.89 1.08
CA PHE A 34 10.14 -1.09 1.53
C PHE A 34 10.02 0.35 1.04
N ARG A 35 10.29 1.34 1.92
CA ARG A 35 10.23 2.76 1.56
C ARG A 35 11.38 3.55 2.15
N LYS A 36 11.75 4.61 1.43
CA LYS A 36 12.70 5.63 1.87
C LYS A 36 12.15 6.63 2.89
N TYR A 37 10.89 6.47 3.28
CA TYR A 37 10.20 7.40 4.17
C TYR A 37 9.28 6.64 5.13
N ASN A 38 9.09 7.23 6.30
CA ASN A 38 8.11 6.75 7.27
C ASN A 38 6.68 7.19 6.88
N MET A 39 5.72 6.28 7.00
CA MET A 39 4.28 6.47 6.90
C MET A 39 3.68 6.26 8.29
N THR A 40 4.00 7.15 9.22
CA THR A 40 3.58 7.04 10.62
C THR A 40 2.05 6.97 10.73
N GLY A 41 1.56 5.95 11.43
CA GLY A 41 0.13 5.70 11.65
C GLY A 41 -0.58 4.95 10.51
N ILE A 42 0.17 4.48 9.50
CA ILE A 42 -0.36 3.62 8.44
C ILE A 42 -1.02 2.37 9.02
N LYS A 43 -2.13 1.97 8.40
CA LYS A 43 -2.83 0.70 8.65
C LYS A 43 -3.04 -0.09 7.36
N ARG A 44 -3.17 0.59 6.22
CA ARG A 44 -3.47 -0.01 4.93
C ARG A 44 -2.74 0.71 3.80
N ILE A 45 -2.21 -0.08 2.88
CA ILE A 45 -1.66 0.40 1.61
C ILE A 45 -2.63 0.02 0.49
N TRP A 46 -2.96 0.99 -0.36
CA TRP A 46 -3.78 0.83 -1.55
C TRP A 46 -2.86 0.83 -2.77
N PHE A 47 -2.72 -0.28 -3.47
CA PHE A 47 -1.78 -0.39 -4.59
C PHE A 47 -2.44 0.04 -5.91
N TYR A 48 -1.98 1.17 -6.43
CA TYR A 48 -2.26 1.64 -7.78
C TYR A 48 -1.33 0.93 -8.76
N ARG A 49 -1.86 -0.06 -9.49
CA ARG A 49 -1.14 -0.66 -10.61
C ARG A 49 -1.05 0.36 -11.73
N THR A 50 0.18 0.66 -12.14
CA THR A 50 0.44 1.56 -13.28
C THR A 50 -0.05 0.93 -14.60
N ALA A 51 0.27 1.53 -15.74
CA ALA A 51 -0.06 0.95 -17.04
C ALA A 51 0.39 -0.53 -17.12
N PRO A 52 -0.44 -1.44 -17.68
CA PRO A 52 -1.67 -1.16 -18.44
C PRO A 52 -2.95 -1.01 -17.60
N HIS A 53 -2.92 -1.30 -16.30
CA HIS A 53 -4.12 -1.32 -15.46
C HIS A 53 -4.68 0.07 -15.17
N SER A 54 -3.80 1.00 -14.78
CA SER A 54 -4.15 2.37 -14.38
C SER A 54 -5.30 2.42 -13.37
N ALA A 55 -5.21 1.55 -12.34
CA ALA A 55 -6.26 1.35 -11.35
C ALA A 55 -5.68 0.95 -10.00
N ILE A 56 -6.37 1.31 -8.92
CA ILE A 56 -6.14 0.69 -7.62
C ILE A 56 -6.81 -0.67 -7.64
N THR A 57 -6.02 -1.71 -7.41
CA THR A 57 -6.50 -3.10 -7.54
C THR A 57 -6.46 -3.87 -6.24
N HIS A 58 -5.63 -3.44 -5.29
CA HIS A 58 -5.44 -4.16 -4.04
C HIS A 58 -5.36 -3.24 -2.84
N ILE A 59 -5.88 -3.73 -1.71
CA ILE A 59 -5.73 -3.11 -0.39
C ILE A 59 -5.01 -4.11 0.51
N CYS A 60 -3.90 -3.69 1.10
CA CYS A 60 -3.07 -4.52 1.96
C CYS A 60 -3.01 -3.91 3.36
N PRO A 61 -3.60 -4.55 4.39
CA PRO A 61 -3.33 -4.21 5.77
C PRO A 61 -1.85 -4.39 6.09
N VAL A 62 -1.29 -3.43 6.83
CA VAL A 62 0.14 -3.43 7.19
C VAL A 62 0.38 -3.10 8.65
N ASN A 63 1.53 -3.53 9.16
CA ASN A 63 2.03 -3.08 10.45
C ASN A 63 2.70 -1.70 10.35
N GLY A 64 2.98 -1.10 11.51
CA GLY A 64 3.89 0.04 11.59
C GLY A 64 5.28 -0.32 11.03
N ALA A 65 6.02 0.70 10.60
CA ALA A 65 7.33 0.50 9.99
C ALA A 65 8.30 -0.20 10.96
N VAL A 66 8.97 -1.24 10.49
CA VAL A 66 10.23 -1.71 11.06
C VAL A 66 11.34 -0.89 10.43
N ALA A 67 12.20 -0.30 11.27
CA ALA A 67 13.39 0.41 10.81
C ALA A 67 14.60 -0.53 10.82
N ARG A 68 15.66 -0.14 10.12
CA ARG A 68 16.94 -0.88 10.06
C ARG A 68 18.07 -0.17 10.82
N ASN A 69 17.77 0.45 11.95
CA ASN A 69 18.80 1.07 12.77
C ASN A 69 19.69 0.01 13.41
N SER A 70 20.90 0.40 13.82
CA SER A 70 21.80 -0.50 14.54
C SER A 70 21.15 -0.95 15.85
N GLY A 71 20.93 -2.26 16.00
CA GLY A 71 20.28 -2.86 17.18
C GLY A 71 18.79 -3.18 17.00
N ASP A 72 18.15 -2.76 15.90
CA ASP A 72 16.80 -3.21 15.56
C ASP A 72 16.85 -4.70 15.17
N ALA A 73 15.79 -5.44 15.52
CA ALA A 73 15.67 -6.84 15.14
C ALA A 73 15.55 -6.98 13.62
N PRO A 74 16.25 -7.95 13.00
CA PRO A 74 16.15 -8.18 11.55
C PRO A 74 14.74 -8.63 11.18
N LEU A 75 14.37 -8.39 9.93
CA LEU A 75 13.15 -8.95 9.34
C LEU A 75 13.28 -10.48 9.24
N PRO A 76 12.18 -11.25 9.40
CA PRO A 76 12.17 -12.65 8.99
C PRO A 76 12.56 -12.76 7.52
N GLU A 77 13.47 -13.66 7.16
CA GLU A 77 13.90 -13.87 5.78
C GLU A 77 12.91 -14.74 4.99
N ASP A 78 11.62 -14.53 5.23
CA ASP A 78 10.48 -15.28 4.67
C ASP A 78 9.96 -14.70 3.34
N GLY A 79 10.59 -13.65 2.81
CA GLY A 79 10.14 -12.95 1.62
C GLY A 79 11.26 -12.26 0.85
N LEU A 80 10.97 -11.97 -0.42
CA LEU A 80 11.88 -11.32 -1.36
C LEU A 80 12.33 -9.95 -0.85
N GLY A 81 13.65 -9.77 -0.77
CA GLY A 81 14.28 -8.53 -0.33
C GLY A 81 14.56 -8.43 1.16
N ASN A 82 14.04 -9.35 1.98
CA ASN A 82 14.17 -9.24 3.44
C ASN A 82 15.62 -9.42 3.89
N LYS A 83 16.33 -10.40 3.29
CA LYS A 83 17.75 -10.64 3.57
C LYS A 83 18.60 -9.45 3.11
N GLU A 84 18.41 -8.97 1.89
CA GLU A 84 19.13 -7.83 1.34
C GLU A 84 18.89 -6.55 2.16
N TYR A 85 17.66 -6.36 2.64
CA TYR A 85 17.32 -5.27 3.56
C TYR A 85 18.07 -5.39 4.90
N ASN A 86 18.12 -6.59 5.49
CA ASN A 86 18.83 -6.87 6.74
C ASN A 86 20.35 -6.65 6.59
N GLU A 87 20.93 -7.06 5.47
CA GLU A 87 22.36 -6.95 5.15
C GLU A 87 22.78 -5.55 4.69
N LYS A 88 21.82 -4.62 4.55
CA LYS A 88 22.03 -3.26 4.04
C LYS A 88 22.66 -3.25 2.64
N ASP A 89 22.16 -4.13 1.78
CA ASP A 89 22.55 -4.21 0.38
C ASP A 89 22.40 -2.84 -0.34
N ALA A 90 23.28 -2.59 -1.32
CA ALA A 90 23.31 -1.33 -2.07
C ALA A 90 22.00 -1.05 -2.81
N ASP A 91 21.28 -2.07 -3.29
CA ASP A 91 19.98 -1.91 -3.95
C ASP A 91 18.91 -1.37 -2.99
N TYR A 92 19.14 -1.51 -1.69
CA TYR A 92 18.28 -1.01 -0.61
C TYR A 92 18.79 0.31 -0.02
N GLU A 93 19.75 1.00 -0.64
CA GLU A 93 20.26 2.26 -0.12
C GLU A 93 19.14 3.32 0.02
N GLY A 94 19.05 3.87 1.24
CA GLY A 94 18.00 4.82 1.64
C GLY A 94 16.61 4.24 1.87
N TYR A 95 16.36 2.95 1.62
CA TYR A 95 15.12 2.28 2.03
C TYR A 95 15.17 1.87 3.51
N ASP A 96 14.86 2.81 4.40
CA ASP A 96 15.03 2.60 5.84
C ASP A 96 13.79 2.07 6.58
N PHE A 97 12.65 1.91 5.88
CA PHE A 97 11.37 1.53 6.50
C PHE A 97 10.73 0.36 5.77
N ALA A 98 10.45 -0.73 6.49
CA ALA A 98 9.76 -1.92 5.99
C ALA A 98 8.37 -2.06 6.62
N TYR A 99 7.34 -2.27 5.78
CA TYR A 99 5.95 -2.47 6.21
C TYR A 99 5.54 -3.90 5.92
N ARG A 100 5.27 -4.69 6.98
CA ARG A 100 4.78 -6.07 6.82
C ARG A 100 3.43 -6.06 6.13
N ILE A 101 3.30 -6.80 5.05
CA ILE A 101 2.03 -7.06 4.39
C ILE A 101 1.35 -8.21 5.15
N ASN A 102 0.24 -7.91 5.81
CA ASN A 102 -0.45 -8.87 6.68
C ASN A 102 -1.49 -9.71 5.93
N ALA A 103 -2.05 -9.14 4.86
CA ALA A 103 -3.07 -9.75 4.01
C ALA A 103 -3.15 -8.98 2.69
N VAL A 104 -3.72 -9.60 1.67
CA VAL A 104 -3.95 -8.99 0.35
C VAL A 104 -5.43 -9.13 0.01
N TYR A 105 -6.07 -7.99 -0.27
CA TYR A 105 -7.47 -7.93 -0.70
C TYR A 105 -7.54 -7.40 -2.13
N GLU A 106 -8.21 -8.13 -3.00
CA GLU A 106 -8.55 -7.71 -4.36
C GLU A 106 -9.82 -6.84 -4.35
N ILE A 107 -9.72 -5.63 -4.90
CA ILE A 107 -10.83 -4.67 -4.91
C ILE A 107 -11.95 -5.14 -5.86
N GLN A 108 -13.16 -5.25 -5.31
CA GLN A 108 -14.40 -5.57 -6.00
C GLN A 108 -15.11 -4.28 -6.45
N ALA A 109 -14.51 -3.58 -7.40
CA ALA A 109 -15.12 -2.42 -8.06
C ALA A 109 -15.89 -2.84 -9.32
N GLU A 110 -16.74 -1.93 -9.82
CA GLU A 110 -17.53 -2.16 -11.03
C GLU A 110 -16.66 -2.61 -12.22
N GLY A 111 -17.13 -3.63 -12.94
CA GLY A 111 -16.43 -4.20 -14.09
C GLY A 111 -15.19 -5.03 -13.76
N GLY A 112 -14.87 -5.25 -12.47
CA GLY A 112 -13.76 -6.13 -12.05
C GLY A 112 -12.36 -5.61 -12.37
N ARG A 113 -12.22 -4.30 -12.62
CA ARG A 113 -10.95 -3.66 -13.02
C ARG A 113 -10.24 -2.93 -11.88
N GLY A 114 -10.78 -3.00 -10.67
CA GLY A 114 -10.38 -2.14 -9.56
C GLY A 114 -10.87 -0.70 -9.74
N ILE A 115 -10.44 0.19 -8.86
CA ILE A 115 -10.79 1.62 -8.89
C ILE A 115 -9.97 2.29 -9.98
N THR A 116 -10.57 2.49 -11.15
CA THR A 116 -9.87 3.06 -12.30
C THR A 116 -9.52 4.52 -12.08
N TRP A 117 -8.55 5.03 -12.85
CA TRP A 117 -8.21 6.47 -12.82
C TRP A 117 -9.43 7.38 -13.06
N ALA A 118 -10.34 6.99 -13.95
CA ALA A 118 -11.57 7.76 -14.19
C ALA A 118 -12.42 7.86 -12.92
N MET A 119 -12.64 6.74 -12.21
CA MET A 119 -13.40 6.71 -10.95
C MET A 119 -12.71 7.55 -9.86
N MET A 120 -11.39 7.39 -9.70
CA MET A 120 -10.61 8.21 -8.76
C MET A 120 -10.76 9.72 -9.02
N ARG A 121 -10.75 10.13 -10.28
CA ARG A 121 -10.88 11.53 -10.69
C ARG A 121 -12.31 12.06 -10.54
N ASP A 122 -13.26 11.32 -11.10
CA ASP A 122 -14.63 11.77 -11.31
C ASP A 122 -15.51 11.61 -10.06
N GLU A 123 -15.26 10.57 -9.26
CA GLU A 123 -16.05 10.26 -8.04
C GLU A 123 -15.34 10.69 -6.75
N HIS A 124 -14.00 10.63 -6.73
CA HIS A 124 -13.21 10.89 -5.50
C HIS A 124 -12.35 12.15 -5.55
N GLY A 125 -12.47 12.95 -6.61
CA GLY A 125 -11.85 14.28 -6.72
C GLY A 125 -10.33 14.27 -6.81
N MET A 126 -9.71 13.14 -7.19
CA MET A 126 -8.26 13.07 -7.41
C MET A 126 -7.87 13.87 -8.66
N LYS A 127 -6.88 14.75 -8.54
CA LYS A 127 -6.45 15.64 -9.64
C LYS A 127 -5.40 15.03 -10.56
N ILE A 128 -4.62 14.09 -10.05
CA ILE A 128 -3.57 13.39 -10.80
C ILE A 128 -3.55 11.91 -10.43
N ALA A 129 -3.20 11.07 -11.41
CA ALA A 129 -2.98 9.65 -11.16
C ALA A 129 -1.84 9.48 -10.13
N PRO A 130 -1.94 8.49 -9.21
CA PRO A 130 -0.88 8.21 -8.25
C PRO A 130 0.46 7.93 -8.97
N ARG A 131 1.49 8.71 -8.63
CA ARG A 131 2.88 8.51 -9.11
C ARG A 131 3.86 8.19 -7.97
N GLY A 132 3.41 8.31 -6.73
CA GLY A 132 4.22 8.15 -5.54
C GLY A 132 3.30 7.83 -4.37
N ARG A 133 3.48 8.53 -3.25
CA ARG A 133 2.65 8.37 -2.06
C ARG A 133 1.56 9.44 -1.99
N VAL A 134 0.31 9.01 -1.95
CA VAL A 134 -0.88 9.87 -1.83
C VAL A 134 -1.76 9.34 -0.71
N ARG A 135 -2.43 10.20 0.05
CA ARG A 135 -3.45 9.74 1.02
C ARG A 135 -4.67 9.25 0.26
N ALA A 136 -5.25 8.12 0.67
CA ALA A 136 -6.55 7.71 0.15
C ALA A 136 -7.62 8.75 0.55
N PRO A 137 -8.47 9.23 -0.39
CA PRO A 137 -9.61 10.07 -0.05
C PRO A 137 -10.58 9.35 0.90
N GLU A 138 -11.19 10.07 1.85
CA GLU A 138 -12.16 9.49 2.80
C GLU A 138 -13.34 8.85 2.08
N SER A 139 -13.87 9.48 1.03
CA SER A 139 -14.95 8.91 0.21
C SER A 139 -14.57 7.57 -0.42
N MET A 140 -13.31 7.37 -0.78
CA MET A 140 -12.83 6.10 -1.34
C MET A 140 -12.71 5.02 -0.27
N ILE A 141 -12.29 5.40 0.94
CA ILE A 141 -12.23 4.47 2.09
C ILE A 141 -13.64 4.03 2.50
N GLU A 142 -14.61 4.94 2.46
CA GLU A 142 -16.02 4.68 2.79
C GLU A 142 -16.71 3.82 1.72
N GLN A 143 -16.44 4.07 0.43
CA GLN A 143 -17.04 3.32 -0.68
C GLN A 143 -16.43 1.93 -0.86
N TYR A 144 -15.12 1.78 -0.70
CA TYR A 144 -14.38 0.52 -0.91
C TYR A 144 -13.83 -0.01 0.41
N ARG A 145 -14.73 -0.31 1.34
CA ARG A 145 -14.35 -0.79 2.67
C ARG A 145 -13.65 -2.15 2.56
N LEU A 146 -12.63 -2.36 3.38
CA LEU A 146 -11.78 -3.55 3.31
C LEU A 146 -12.59 -4.84 3.48
N GLU A 147 -13.55 -4.82 4.40
CA GLU A 147 -14.44 -5.95 4.74
C GLU A 147 -15.34 -6.41 3.58
N ASP A 148 -15.57 -5.54 2.59
CA ASP A 148 -16.36 -5.86 1.41
C ASP A 148 -15.50 -6.38 0.24
N GLN A 149 -14.16 -6.38 0.40
CA GLN A 149 -13.23 -6.80 -0.64
C GLN A 149 -12.89 -8.29 -0.53
N LYS A 150 -12.43 -8.87 -1.63
CA LYS A 150 -12.08 -10.30 -1.68
C LYS A 150 -10.68 -10.52 -1.13
N LYS A 151 -10.56 -11.15 0.03
CA LYS A 151 -9.26 -11.60 0.56
C LYS A 151 -8.67 -12.70 -0.33
N ILE A 152 -7.44 -12.54 -0.79
CA ILE A 152 -6.72 -13.52 -1.62
C ILE A 152 -5.45 -14.07 -0.95
N LEU A 153 -4.94 -13.38 0.07
CA LEU A 153 -3.86 -13.82 0.95
C LEU A 153 -4.14 -13.35 2.39
#